data_AF-A0A1E3JBA7-F1
#
_entry.id   AF-A0A1E3JBA7-F1
#
_cell.length_a   1.000
_cell.length_b   1.000
_cell.length_c   1.000
_cell.angle_alpha   90.00
_cell.angle_beta   90.00
_cell.angle_gamma   90.00
#
_symmetry.space_group_name_H-M   'P 1'
#
loop_
_entity.id
_entity.type
_entity.pdbx_description
1 polymer ?
#
loop_
_entity_poly.entity_id
_entity_poly.type
_entity_poly.pdbx_seq_one_letter_code
_entity_poly.pdbx_strand_id
1 'polypeptide(L)'
;MSKTSTANASSKRIASGNESALRNLQNGLLLVNGSAWILRFLLSLITSRSLFPRIFPLILYILSTTATVFIWRWFVTIGSPKRGANGRGDVRVGDDLAGKGVVELAWDWVYMTWICTIGSALFGDRVWWLLALVPAFGAYKLFNTIRPFLAMFLPSLFGPKSPRAAQEAAQEPEEKESRKQAKLRARMEKGDKRVQQVQRR
;
A
#
# COMPACT_ATOMS: atom_id res chain seq x y z
N MET A 1 29.23 28.39 10.10
CA MET A 1 28.17 28.61 9.10
C MET A 1 27.32 27.36 8.96
N SER A 2 26.20 27.30 9.69
CA SER A 2 25.25 26.18 9.63
C SER A 2 24.31 26.40 8.46
N LYS A 3 24.30 25.50 7.47
CA LYS A 3 23.35 25.52 6.35
C LYS A 3 21.95 25.34 6.92
N THR A 4 21.15 26.40 6.89
CA THR A 4 19.70 26.33 7.06
C THR A 4 19.14 25.49 5.91
N SER A 5 18.67 24.28 6.22
CA SER A 5 18.02 23.41 5.24
C SER A 5 16.65 24.02 4.92
N THR A 6 16.57 24.83 3.88
CA THR A 6 15.29 25.33 3.38
C THR A 6 14.49 24.11 2.90
N ALA A 7 13.31 23.90 3.49
CA ALA A 7 12.41 22.81 3.11
C ALA A 7 12.21 22.80 1.57
N ASN A 8 12.70 21.75 0.92
CA ASN A 8 12.68 21.58 -0.53
C ASN A 8 11.25 21.71 -1.08
N ALA A 9 11.07 22.23 -2.30
CA ALA A 9 9.75 22.39 -2.92
C ALA A 9 8.91 21.09 -2.92
N SER A 10 9.56 19.93 -3.04
CA SER A 10 8.93 18.60 -2.91
C SER A 10 8.29 18.38 -1.54
N SER A 11 8.98 18.77 -0.46
CA SER A 11 8.54 18.59 0.91
C SER A 11 7.30 19.43 1.25
N LYS A 12 7.20 20.63 0.65
CA LYS A 12 5.98 21.47 0.72
C LYS A 12 4.81 20.84 -0.02
N ARG A 13 5.04 20.25 -1.20
CA ARG A 13 4.00 19.55 -1.97
C ARG A 13 3.47 18.35 -1.18
N ILE A 14 4.35 17.55 -0.58
CA ILE A 14 3.97 16.41 0.28
C ILE A 14 3.13 16.88 1.46
N ALA A 15 3.55 17.93 2.18
CA ALA A 15 2.78 18.47 3.30
C ALA A 15 1.37 18.92 2.88
N SER A 16 1.25 19.67 1.77
CA SER A 16 -0.05 20.10 1.25
C SER A 16 -0.94 18.93 0.78
N GLY A 17 -0.33 17.88 0.21
CA GLY A 17 -1.03 16.65 -0.19
C GLY A 17 -1.51 15.86 1.02
N ASN A 18 -0.71 15.79 2.08
CA ASN A 18 -1.08 15.13 3.32
C ASN A 18 -2.27 15.84 4.00
N GLU A 19 -2.26 17.18 4.04
CA GLU A 19 -3.36 17.96 4.60
C GLU A 19 -4.68 17.73 3.84
N SER A 20 -4.63 17.70 2.50
CA SER A 20 -5.82 17.43 1.70
C SER A 20 -6.32 15.99 1.89
N ALA A 21 -5.41 15.01 1.95
CA ALA A 21 -5.75 13.62 2.22
C ALA A 21 -6.42 13.43 3.58
N LEU A 22 -5.91 14.08 4.64
CA LEU A 22 -6.50 14.05 5.98
C LEU A 22 -7.89 14.70 6.03
N ARG A 23 -8.07 15.85 5.37
CA ARG A 23 -9.38 16.51 5.26
C ARG A 23 -10.37 15.64 4.51
N ASN A 24 -9.96 15.05 3.40
CA ASN A 24 -10.80 14.14 2.62
C ASN A 24 -11.19 12.90 3.42
N LEU A 25 -10.26 12.34 4.22
CA LEU A 25 -10.53 11.21 5.09
C LEU A 25 -11.55 11.55 6.17
N GLN A 26 -11.43 12.71 6.81
CA GLN A 26 -12.37 13.20 7.82
C GLN A 26 -13.77 13.44 7.21
N ASN A 27 -13.82 14.15 6.08
CA ASN A 27 -15.07 14.43 5.38
C ASN A 27 -15.73 13.15 4.89
N GLY A 28 -14.95 12.22 4.34
CA GLY A 28 -15.45 10.93 3.88
C GLY A 28 -15.97 10.08 5.03
N LEU A 29 -15.32 10.08 6.20
CA LEU A 29 -15.83 9.37 7.37
C LEU A 29 -17.20 9.90 7.81
N LEU A 30 -17.37 11.23 7.88
CA LEU A 30 -18.66 11.83 8.20
C LEU A 30 -19.73 11.55 7.13
N LEU A 31 -19.36 11.72 5.86
CA LEU A 31 -20.27 11.58 4.73
C LEU A 31 -20.73 10.13 4.55
N VAL A 32 -19.83 9.16 4.65
CA VAL A 32 -20.14 7.73 4.50
C VAL A 32 -21.02 7.24 5.64
N ASN A 33 -20.69 7.60 6.88
CA ASN A 33 -21.51 7.20 8.02
C ASN A 33 -22.89 7.87 7.96
N GLY A 34 -22.94 9.18 7.71
CA GLY A 34 -24.21 9.91 7.57
C GLY A 34 -25.07 9.36 6.43
N SER A 35 -24.49 9.20 5.23
CA SER A 35 -25.21 8.68 4.07
C SER A 35 -25.72 7.26 4.27
N ALA A 36 -24.98 6.38 4.95
CA ALA A 36 -25.43 5.02 5.22
C ALA A 36 -26.67 4.98 6.12
N TRP A 37 -26.71 5.81 7.18
CA TRP A 37 -27.88 5.93 8.03
C TRP A 37 -29.07 6.56 7.30
N ILE A 38 -28.83 7.60 6.50
CA ILE A 38 -29.86 8.23 5.66
C ILE A 38 -30.44 7.23 4.65
N LEU A 39 -29.59 6.46 3.96
CA LEU A 39 -30.02 5.44 3.00
C LEU A 39 -30.85 4.35 3.67
N ARG A 40 -30.44 3.88 4.85
CA ARG A 40 -31.22 2.90 5.63
C ARG A 40 -32.56 3.46 6.06
N PHE A 41 -32.61 4.72 6.49
CA PHE A 41 -33.85 5.41 6.85
C PHE A 41 -34.80 5.53 5.65
N LEU A 42 -34.31 6.00 4.50
CA LEU A 42 -35.10 6.12 3.27
C LEU A 42 -35.60 4.76 2.76
N LEU A 43 -34.76 3.73 2.76
CA LEU A 43 -35.15 2.38 2.33
C LEU A 43 -36.12 1.72 3.31
N SER A 44 -36.02 2.02 4.60
CA SER A 44 -37.01 1.57 5.58
C SER A 44 -38.38 2.20 5.32
N LEU A 45 -38.42 3.50 5.01
CA LEU A 45 -39.64 4.22 4.69
C LEU A 45 -40.31 3.69 3.41
N ILE A 46 -39.52 3.37 2.38
CA ILE A 46 -40.03 2.93 1.07
C ILE A 46 -40.36 1.43 1.04
N THR A 47 -39.54 0.58 1.66
CA THR A 47 -39.61 -0.89 1.52
C THR A 47 -40.07 -1.59 2.81
N SER A 48 -40.48 -0.86 3.85
CA SER A 48 -40.82 -1.40 5.19
C SER A 48 -39.72 -2.31 5.78
N ARG A 49 -38.46 -2.13 5.36
CA ARG A 49 -37.33 -2.86 5.94
C ARG A 49 -37.02 -2.31 7.33
N SER A 50 -36.52 -3.16 8.23
CA SER A 50 -36.03 -2.72 9.53
C SER A 50 -34.93 -1.67 9.37
N LEU A 51 -35.06 -0.55 10.10
CA LEU A 51 -34.02 0.48 10.21
C LEU A 51 -32.73 -0.07 10.81
N PHE A 52 -32.86 -1.03 11.72
CA PHE A 52 -31.75 -1.59 12.46
C PHE A 52 -31.20 -2.82 11.73
N PRO A 53 -29.89 -2.83 11.41
CA PRO A 53 -29.23 -4.01 10.89
C PRO A 53 -29.20 -5.12 11.95
N ARG A 54 -29.02 -6.36 11.50
CA ARG A 54 -28.78 -7.49 12.39
C ARG A 54 -27.49 -7.27 13.21
N ILE A 55 -27.38 -7.97 14.34
CA ILE A 55 -26.26 -7.85 15.29
C ILE A 55 -24.91 -8.07 14.59
N PHE A 56 -24.80 -9.07 13.72
CA PHE A 56 -23.54 -9.40 13.05
C PHE A 56 -23.03 -8.27 12.10
N PRO A 57 -23.82 -7.78 11.13
CA PRO A 57 -23.46 -6.59 10.34
C PRO A 57 -23.19 -5.33 11.18
N LEU A 58 -23.89 -5.17 12.30
CA LEU A 58 -23.67 -4.04 13.22
C LEU A 58 -22.30 -4.12 13.89
N ILE A 59 -21.88 -5.30 14.35
CA ILE A 59 -20.54 -5.54 14.91
C ILE A 59 -19.47 -5.24 13.85
N LEU A 60 -19.65 -5.75 12.63
CA LEU A 60 -18.70 -5.49 11.54
C LEU A 60 -18.60 -4.00 11.21
N TYR A 61 -19.73 -3.29 11.21
CA TYR A 61 -19.77 -1.84 11.01
C TYR A 61 -19.05 -1.07 12.10
N ILE A 62 -19.27 -1.41 13.38
CA ILE A 62 -18.58 -0.79 14.50
C ILE A 62 -17.08 -1.06 14.38
N LEU A 63 -16.68 -2.33 14.16
CA LEU A 63 -15.28 -2.72 14.04
C LEU A 63 -14.59 -2.02 12.87
N SER A 64 -15.24 -1.94 11.69
CA SER A 64 -14.69 -1.24 10.53
C SER A 64 -14.56 0.26 10.77
N THR A 65 -15.52 0.86 11.48
CA THR A 65 -15.48 2.28 11.83
C THR A 65 -14.35 2.56 12.81
N THR A 66 -14.22 1.74 13.87
CA THR A 66 -13.11 1.84 14.84
C THR A 66 -11.75 1.67 14.16
N ALA A 67 -11.60 0.68 13.26
CA ALA A 67 -10.37 0.48 12.49
C ALA A 67 -10.05 1.69 11.60
N THR A 68 -11.05 2.28 10.95
CA THR A 68 -10.88 3.49 10.12
C THR A 68 -10.45 4.70 10.96
N VAL A 69 -11.03 4.87 12.15
CA VAL A 69 -10.62 5.93 13.10
C VAL A 69 -9.18 5.72 13.57
N PHE A 70 -8.78 4.48 13.83
CA PHE A 70 -7.40 4.16 14.18
C PHE A 70 -6.42 4.51 13.05
N ILE A 71 -6.75 4.14 11.80
CA ILE A 71 -5.96 4.51 10.61
C ILE A 71 -5.87 6.02 10.46
N TRP A 72 -6.98 6.76 10.62
CA TRP A 72 -6.97 8.22 10.59
C TRP A 72 -6.02 8.80 11.65
N ARG A 73 -6.09 8.30 12.89
CA ARG A 73 -5.20 8.73 13.98
C ARG A 73 -3.72 8.45 13.66
N TRP A 74 -3.44 7.31 13.04
CA TRP A 74 -2.11 6.95 12.57
C TRP A 74 -1.64 7.86 11.44
N PHE A 75 -2.48 8.13 10.44
CA PHE A 75 -2.21 9.08 9.34
C PHE A 75 -1.92 10.49 9.85
N VAL A 76 -2.67 10.99 10.83
CA VAL A 76 -2.38 12.27 11.48
C VAL A 76 -0.98 12.23 12.11
N THR A 77 -0.60 11.11 12.72
CA THR A 77 0.69 10.98 13.42
C THR A 77 1.89 10.93 12.48
N ILE A 78 1.75 10.26 11.33
CA ILE A 78 2.83 10.10 10.34
C ILE A 78 2.87 11.25 9.33
N GLY A 79 1.71 11.76 8.91
CA GLY A 79 1.58 12.74 7.83
C GLY A 79 1.65 14.20 8.28
N SER A 80 1.43 14.49 9.56
CA SER A 80 1.52 15.87 10.07
C SER A 80 2.97 16.32 10.22
N PRO A 81 3.31 17.57 9.81
CA PRO A 81 4.65 18.11 9.97
C PRO A 81 4.99 18.26 11.46
N LYS A 82 6.08 17.62 11.91
CA LYS A 82 6.56 17.75 13.28
C LYS A 82 7.56 18.91 13.36
N ARG A 83 7.25 19.90 14.19
CA ARG A 83 8.24 20.90 14.61
C ARG A 83 9.23 20.22 15.56
N GLY A 84 10.52 20.24 15.22
CA GLY A 84 11.55 19.67 16.07
C GLY A 84 11.54 20.30 17.47
N ALA A 85 11.71 19.48 18.51
CA ALA A 85 11.67 19.89 19.91
C ALA A 85 12.74 20.94 20.31
N ASN A 86 13.72 21.20 19.45
CA ASN A 86 14.88 22.02 19.78
C ASN A 86 14.75 23.50 19.36
N GLY A 87 13.54 24.00 19.05
CA GLY A 87 13.30 25.41 18.70
C GLY A 87 14.07 25.93 17.47
N ARG A 88 14.75 25.03 16.75
CA ARG A 88 15.76 25.35 15.75
C ARG A 88 15.30 24.91 14.37
N GLY A 89 14.25 25.56 13.86
CA GLY A 89 13.92 25.72 12.43
C GLY A 89 13.72 24.50 11.52
N ASP A 90 14.15 23.30 11.88
CA ASP A 90 14.01 22.09 11.07
C ASP A 90 12.60 21.53 11.24
N VAL A 91 11.73 21.90 10.31
CA VAL A 91 10.43 21.26 10.12
C VAL A 91 10.68 19.93 9.41
N ARG A 92 10.57 18.82 10.13
CA ARG A 92 10.64 17.50 9.51
C ARG A 92 9.31 17.21 8.87
N VAL A 93 9.31 17.09 7.55
CA VAL A 93 8.11 16.75 6.77
C VAL A 93 7.67 15.34 7.16
N GLY A 94 6.36 15.18 7.37
CA GLY A 94 5.74 13.90 7.66
C GLY A 94 5.90 12.93 6.49
N ASP A 95 5.69 11.64 6.75
CA ASP A 95 5.72 10.63 5.71
C ASP A 95 4.62 10.90 4.67
N ASP A 96 4.89 10.57 3.41
CA ASP A 96 3.96 10.78 2.31
C ASP A 96 2.76 9.84 2.43
N LEU A 97 1.55 10.40 2.60
CA LEU A 97 0.31 9.64 2.66
C LEU A 97 -0.11 9.05 1.30
N ALA A 98 0.57 9.40 0.21
CA ALA A 98 0.44 8.74 -1.10
C ALA A 98 1.51 7.64 -1.32
N GLY A 99 2.25 7.27 -0.27
CA GLY A 99 3.30 6.25 -0.33
C GLY A 99 2.76 4.84 -0.64
N LYS A 100 3.60 4.03 -1.29
CA LYS A 100 3.32 2.61 -1.56
C LYS A 100 3.53 1.74 -0.33
N GLY A 101 2.93 0.55 -0.32
CA GLY A 101 3.15 -0.46 0.73
C GLY A 101 2.12 -0.38 1.85
N VAL A 102 2.52 -0.04 3.07
CA VAL A 102 1.63 -0.04 4.25
C VAL A 102 0.58 1.08 4.17
N VAL A 103 0.96 2.25 3.66
CA VAL A 103 0.05 3.39 3.49
C VAL A 103 -1.01 3.07 2.43
N GLU A 104 -0.61 2.48 1.30
CA GLU A 104 -1.51 1.94 0.27
C GLU A 104 -2.51 0.93 0.87
N LEU A 105 -2.04 -0.04 1.66
CA LEU A 105 -2.91 -1.00 2.34
C LEU A 105 -3.89 -0.34 3.32
N ALA A 106 -3.46 0.72 4.01
CA ALA A 106 -4.34 1.48 4.88
C ALA A 106 -5.43 2.22 4.09
N TRP A 107 -5.10 2.80 2.93
CA TRP A 107 -6.09 3.37 2.03
C TRP A 107 -7.05 2.33 1.45
N ASP A 108 -6.54 1.16 1.05
CA ASP A 108 -7.37 0.04 0.58
C ASP A 108 -8.39 -0.37 1.64
N TRP A 109 -7.96 -0.41 2.91
CA TRP A 109 -8.86 -0.68 4.03
C TRP A 109 -9.94 0.41 4.17
N VAL A 110 -9.55 1.69 4.22
CA VAL A 110 -10.50 2.80 4.32
C VAL A 110 -11.53 2.74 3.19
N TYR A 111 -11.11 2.67 1.93
CA TYR A 111 -12.02 2.69 0.80
C TYR A 111 -12.91 1.45 0.74
N MET A 112 -12.39 0.26 1.07
CA MET A 112 -13.22 -0.93 1.13
C MET A 112 -14.28 -0.82 2.22
N THR A 113 -13.93 -0.31 3.40
CA THR A 113 -14.92 -0.13 4.48
C THR A 113 -16.02 0.85 4.07
N TRP A 114 -15.69 1.89 3.31
CA TRP A 114 -16.69 2.83 2.77
C TRP A 114 -17.64 2.15 1.78
N ILE A 115 -17.08 1.37 0.84
CA ILE A 115 -17.87 0.57 -0.11
C ILE A 115 -18.75 -0.43 0.63
N CYS A 116 -18.22 -1.13 1.63
CA CYS A 116 -19.00 -2.08 2.42
C CYS A 116 -20.10 -1.38 3.23
N THR A 117 -19.82 -0.21 3.78
CA THR A 117 -20.79 0.56 4.58
C THR A 117 -21.97 1.01 3.72
N ILE A 118 -21.71 1.69 2.60
CA ILE A 118 -22.75 2.15 1.67
C ILE A 118 -23.42 0.96 0.99
N GLY A 119 -22.63 -0.01 0.50
CA GLY A 119 -23.14 -1.19 -0.17
C GLY A 119 -24.01 -2.04 0.75
N SER A 120 -23.69 -2.16 2.04
CA SER A 120 -24.55 -2.86 3.00
C SER A 120 -25.89 -2.14 3.21
N ALA A 121 -25.93 -0.82 3.10
CA ALA A 121 -27.16 -0.06 3.16
C ALA A 121 -28.05 -0.32 1.94
N LEU A 122 -27.46 -0.50 0.75
CA LEU A 122 -28.18 -0.73 -0.51
C LEU A 122 -28.58 -2.19 -0.74
N PHE A 123 -27.62 -3.12 -0.63
CA PHE A 123 -27.77 -4.52 -1.02
C PHE A 123 -27.91 -5.48 0.17
N GLY A 124 -27.78 -4.97 1.40
CA GLY A 124 -27.89 -5.74 2.64
C GLY A 124 -26.61 -6.47 3.05
N ASP A 125 -26.76 -7.46 3.93
CA ASP A 125 -25.67 -8.03 4.73
C ASP A 125 -24.58 -8.76 3.92
N ARG A 126 -24.89 -9.23 2.71
CA ARG A 126 -23.95 -10.02 1.89
C ARG A 126 -22.72 -9.22 1.46
N VAL A 127 -22.83 -7.89 1.38
CA VAL A 127 -21.73 -7.01 0.96
C VAL A 127 -20.55 -7.06 1.94
N TRP A 128 -20.80 -7.39 3.20
CA TRP A 128 -19.73 -7.53 4.20
C TRP A 128 -18.69 -8.60 3.86
N TRP A 129 -19.03 -9.57 2.98
CA TRP A 129 -18.03 -10.52 2.46
C TRP A 129 -16.94 -9.84 1.62
N LEU A 130 -17.22 -8.70 0.99
CA LEU A 130 -16.20 -7.93 0.27
C LEU A 130 -15.12 -7.40 1.20
N LEU A 131 -15.45 -7.17 2.49
CA LEU A 131 -14.46 -6.74 3.47
C LEU A 131 -13.34 -7.78 3.64
N ALA A 132 -13.61 -9.07 3.40
CA ALA A 132 -12.60 -10.13 3.45
C ALA A 132 -11.54 -10.04 2.33
N LEU A 133 -11.81 -9.29 1.25
CA LEU A 133 -10.83 -9.09 0.17
C LEU A 133 -9.60 -8.29 0.63
N VAL A 134 -9.78 -7.33 1.54
CA VAL A 134 -8.66 -6.52 2.04
C VAL A 134 -7.67 -7.32 2.88
N PRO A 135 -8.07 -8.07 3.93
CA PRO A 135 -7.14 -8.92 4.66
C PRO A 135 -6.56 -10.03 3.77
N ALA A 136 -7.31 -10.55 2.79
CA ALA A 136 -6.77 -11.49 1.81
C ALA A 136 -5.64 -10.87 0.97
N PHE A 137 -5.82 -9.64 0.49
CA PHE A 137 -4.80 -8.91 -0.26
C PHE A 137 -3.59 -8.53 0.61
N GLY A 138 -3.83 -8.08 1.83
CA GLY A 138 -2.79 -7.82 2.83
C GLY A 138 -1.97 -9.08 3.13
N ALA A 139 -2.64 -10.22 3.34
CA ALA A 139 -2.00 -11.52 3.54
C ALA A 139 -1.19 -11.94 2.32
N TYR A 140 -1.70 -11.72 1.10
CA TYR A 140 -0.97 -12.00 -0.14
C TYR A 140 0.32 -11.17 -0.25
N LYS A 141 0.27 -9.85 -0.03
CA LYS A 141 1.48 -8.99 -0.02
C LYS A 141 2.46 -9.42 1.07
N LEU A 142 1.97 -9.70 2.28
CA LEU A 142 2.79 -10.14 3.40
C LEU A 142 3.44 -11.50 3.12
N PHE A 143 2.69 -12.45 2.57
CA PHE A 143 3.19 -13.77 2.19
C PHE A 143 4.32 -13.65 1.17
N ASN A 144 4.16 -12.85 0.11
CA ASN A 144 5.23 -12.63 -0.86
C ASN A 144 6.49 -11.99 -0.25
N THR A 145 6.32 -11.16 0.78
CA THR A 145 7.43 -10.49 1.47
C THR A 145 8.15 -11.42 2.44
N ILE A 146 7.42 -12.28 3.16
CA ILE A 146 7.98 -13.23 4.14
C ILE A 146 8.45 -14.52 3.48
N ARG A 147 7.94 -14.88 2.29
CA ARG A 147 8.34 -16.08 1.54
C ARG A 147 9.86 -16.34 1.48
N PRO A 148 10.76 -15.38 1.19
CA PRO A 148 12.20 -15.65 1.22
C PRO A 148 12.72 -16.02 2.61
N PHE A 149 12.19 -15.41 3.67
CA PHE A 149 12.51 -15.76 5.05
C PHE A 149 11.93 -17.14 5.42
N LEU A 150 10.69 -17.41 5.02
CA LEU A 150 10.05 -18.71 5.23
C LEU A 150 10.77 -19.83 4.46
N ALA A 151 11.33 -19.54 3.28
CA ALA A 151 12.17 -20.46 2.51
C ALA A 151 13.52 -20.73 3.18
N MET A 152 14.05 -19.77 3.94
CA MET A 152 15.27 -19.96 4.75
C MET A 152 15.02 -20.86 5.97
N PHE A 153 13.86 -20.72 6.64
CA PHE A 153 13.52 -21.50 7.83
C PHE A 153 12.87 -22.85 7.53
N LEU A 154 12.04 -22.93 6.49
CA LEU A 154 11.34 -24.14 6.02
C LEU A 154 11.69 -24.45 4.55
N PRO A 155 12.96 -24.79 4.25
CA PRO A 155 13.40 -25.06 2.88
C PRO A 155 12.69 -26.28 2.26
N SER A 156 12.22 -27.24 3.06
CA SER A 156 11.50 -28.43 2.56
C SER A 156 10.09 -28.14 2.03
N LEU A 157 9.46 -27.04 2.45
CA LEU A 157 8.08 -26.68 2.07
C LEU A 157 8.03 -25.46 1.15
N PHE A 158 8.92 -24.49 1.39
CA PHE A 158 8.93 -23.19 0.71
C PHE A 158 10.24 -22.90 -0.02
N GLY A 159 11.24 -23.76 0.11
CA GLY A 159 12.47 -23.68 -0.68
C GLY A 159 12.19 -23.94 -2.17
N PRO A 160 13.14 -23.56 -3.06
CA PRO A 160 13.03 -23.88 -4.47
C PRO A 160 12.80 -25.39 -4.61
N LYS A 161 11.69 -25.80 -5.23
CA LYS A 161 11.51 -27.20 -5.63
C LYS A 161 12.76 -27.56 -6.43
N SER A 162 13.49 -28.55 -5.93
CA SER A 162 14.76 -29.01 -6.50
C SER A 162 14.69 -29.03 -8.04
N PRO A 163 15.72 -28.54 -8.75
CA PRO A 163 15.76 -28.50 -10.22
C PRO A 163 15.71 -29.89 -10.88
N ARG A 164 15.57 -30.98 -10.10
CA ARG A 164 15.40 -32.33 -10.61
C ARG A 164 14.09 -32.55 -11.39
N ALA A 165 13.08 -31.71 -11.22
CA ALA A 165 11.87 -31.71 -12.06
C ALA A 165 11.96 -30.76 -13.28
N ALA A 166 13.05 -30.01 -13.43
CA ALA A 166 13.32 -29.13 -14.56
C ALA A 166 14.43 -29.68 -15.48
N GLN A 167 14.95 -30.88 -15.22
CA GLN A 167 15.99 -31.52 -16.03
C GLN A 167 15.45 -32.32 -17.23
N GLU A 168 14.12 -32.43 -17.41
CA GLU A 168 13.52 -33.04 -18.61
C GLU A 168 12.96 -32.02 -19.62
N ALA A 169 13.04 -30.72 -19.33
CA ALA A 169 12.75 -29.65 -20.30
C ALA A 169 14.05 -28.93 -20.68
N ALA A 170 15.02 -29.70 -21.17
CA ALA A 170 16.11 -29.14 -21.92
C ALA A 170 15.57 -28.68 -23.28
N GLN A 171 15.32 -27.38 -23.42
CA GLN A 171 15.80 -26.56 -24.55
C GLN A 171 15.35 -25.10 -24.39
N GLU A 172 16.29 -24.20 -24.67
CA GLU A 172 16.22 -22.73 -24.73
C GLU A 172 16.36 -21.94 -23.41
N PRO A 173 17.57 -21.44 -23.12
CA PRO A 173 17.74 -20.24 -22.31
C PRO A 173 17.72 -19.01 -23.22
N GLU A 174 16.55 -18.35 -23.34
CA GLU A 174 16.53 -16.96 -23.80
C GLU A 174 16.97 -16.05 -22.64
N GLU A 175 18.22 -15.66 -22.75
CA GLU A 175 19.01 -14.80 -21.88
C GLU A 175 18.36 -13.40 -21.76
N LYS A 176 17.44 -13.21 -20.81
CA LYS A 176 17.12 -11.86 -20.29
C LYS A 176 18.22 -11.41 -19.34
N GLU A 177 19.39 -11.18 -19.91
CA GLU A 177 20.49 -10.53 -19.23
C GLU A 177 20.05 -9.16 -18.69
N SER A 178 20.35 -8.93 -17.42
CA SER A 178 20.19 -7.65 -16.76
C SER A 178 20.90 -6.57 -17.59
N ARG A 179 20.23 -5.46 -17.88
CA ARG A 179 20.78 -4.30 -18.62
C ARG A 179 22.14 -3.80 -18.06
N LYS A 180 22.49 -4.16 -16.83
CA LYS A 180 23.80 -3.89 -16.21
C LYS A 180 24.91 -4.84 -16.70
N GLN A 181 24.60 -6.12 -16.93
CA GLN A 181 25.53 -7.13 -17.45
C GLN A 181 25.84 -6.87 -18.94
N ALA A 182 24.82 -6.57 -19.74
CA ALA A 182 25.00 -6.15 -21.13
C ALA A 182 25.89 -4.89 -21.27
N LYS A 183 25.76 -3.94 -20.34
CA LYS A 183 26.58 -2.71 -20.32
C LYS A 183 28.02 -2.95 -19.86
N LEU A 184 28.26 -3.95 -19.01
CA LEU A 184 29.62 -4.35 -18.63
C LEU A 184 30.30 -5.13 -19.75
N ARG A 185 29.59 -6.04 -20.43
CA ARG A 185 30.09 -6.76 -21.61
C ARG A 185 30.41 -5.81 -22.77
N ALA A 186 29.53 -4.85 -23.08
CA ALA A 186 29.80 -3.83 -24.10
C ALA A 186 31.00 -2.91 -23.78
N ARG A 187 31.40 -2.80 -22.50
CA ARG A 187 32.62 -2.08 -22.09
C ARG A 187 33.88 -2.95 -22.18
N MET A 188 33.73 -4.26 -21.98
CA MET A 188 34.80 -5.24 -22.15
C MET A 188 35.12 -5.47 -23.63
N GLU A 189 34.10 -5.54 -24.48
CA GLU A 189 34.20 -5.77 -25.92
C GLU A 189 34.74 -4.53 -26.65
N LYS A 190 34.43 -3.34 -26.14
CA LYS A 190 35.04 -2.07 -26.58
C LYS A 190 36.44 -1.84 -25.99
N GLY A 191 37.12 -2.94 -25.64
CA GLY A 191 38.46 -3.01 -25.09
C GLY A 191 39.47 -2.15 -25.84
N ASP A 192 40.40 -1.63 -25.06
CA ASP A 192 41.36 -0.58 -25.32
C ASP A 192 42.09 -0.66 -26.68
N LYS A 193 41.89 0.35 -27.55
CA LYS A 193 42.54 0.46 -28.87
C LYS A 193 44.07 0.55 -28.78
N ARG A 194 44.66 0.75 -27.59
CA ARG A 194 46.12 0.77 -27.41
C ARG A 194 46.79 -0.59 -27.49
N VAL A 195 46.08 -1.70 -27.24
CA VAL A 195 46.69 -3.04 -27.24
C VAL A 195 46.75 -3.65 -28.66
N GLN A 196 45.84 -3.26 -29.56
CA GLN A 196 45.83 -3.77 -30.94
C GLN A 196 46.94 -3.19 -31.82
N GLN A 197 47.53 -2.03 -31.46
CA GLN A 197 48.63 -1.43 -32.21
C GLN A 197 50.00 -2.07 -31.93
N VAL A 198 50.14 -2.87 -30.86
CA VAL A 198 51.41 -3.55 -30.53
C VAL A 198 51.58 -4.86 -31.32
N GLN A 199 50.49 -5.41 -31.88
CA GLN A 199 50.48 -6.75 -32.49
C GLN A 199 50.52 -6.75 -34.03
N ARG A 200 50.55 -5.57 -34.67
CA ARG A 200 50.92 -5.42 -36.09
C ARG A 200 52.29 -4.75 -36.20
N ARG A 201 53.35 -5.51 -35.92
CA ARG A 201 54.67 -5.29 -36.49
C ARG A 201 54.98 -6.44 -37.43
#